data_AF-A0A935SLK4-F1
#
_entry.id   AF-A0A935SLK4-F1
#
_cell.length_a   1.000
_cell.length_b   1.000
_cell.length_c   1.000
_cell.angle_alpha   90.00
_cell.angle_beta   90.00
_cell.angle_gamma   90.00
#
_symmetry.space_group_name_H-M   'P 1'
#
loop_
_entity.id
_entity.type
_entity.pdbx_description
1 polymer ?
#
loop_
_entity_poly.entity_id
_entity_poly.type
_entity_poly.pdbx_seq_one_letter_code
_entity_poly.pdbx_strand_id
1 'polypeptide(L)'
;MTQEQKEAELKKLDETISNIWKKIFSLKEAAGFFEKITGKDKRIYALYMTQVYHYSYYTARHMGLAGANLFNKNVHFMQYSFEHASEETGHELMALHDLKAVGVPIEEAEKDMPPALPGNEMLIAYVKYLSESEHPFRMLGYSYWIESPYKYVLQFMETMQKSMELESKQMTFYYQHMQIDQKHGGDVIKILMKVCNTPEQWNMVREVTENSLQMMLNLFVEIFAEYDKLVKGESKNFAILNNISY
;
A
#
# COMPACT_ATOMS: atom_id res chain seq x y z
N MET A 1 3.35 9.45 -28.52
CA MET A 1 3.02 10.73 -27.87
C MET A 1 4.27 11.58 -27.70
N THR A 2 4.15 12.91 -27.78
CA THR A 2 5.23 13.86 -27.46
C THR A 2 5.49 13.88 -25.94
N GLN A 3 6.62 14.45 -25.53
CA GLN A 3 6.95 14.63 -24.11
C GLN A 3 5.86 15.43 -23.37
N GLU A 4 5.45 16.57 -23.94
CA GLU A 4 4.40 17.43 -23.40
C GLU A 4 3.05 16.70 -23.24
N GLN A 5 2.67 15.87 -24.21
CA GLN A 5 1.47 15.05 -24.12
C GLN A 5 1.53 14.05 -22.96
N LYS A 6 2.69 13.42 -22.74
CA LYS A 6 2.88 12.47 -21.63
C LYS A 6 2.88 13.18 -20.27
N GLU A 7 3.49 14.35 -20.18
CA GLU A 7 3.45 15.19 -18.98
C GLU A 7 2.02 15.63 -18.63
N ALA A 8 1.21 15.95 -19.64
CA ALA A 8 -0.21 16.23 -19.45
C ALA A 8 -0.99 15.01 -18.93
N GLU A 9 -0.69 13.79 -19.39
CA GLU A 9 -1.31 12.57 -18.86
C GLU A 9 -0.87 12.24 -17.43
N LEU A 10 0.41 12.49 -17.08
CA LEU A 10 0.90 12.34 -15.72
C LEU A 10 0.18 13.31 -14.77
N LYS A 11 -0.02 14.57 -15.19
CA LYS A 11 -0.80 15.54 -14.41
C LYS A 11 -2.24 15.07 -14.18
N LYS A 12 -2.89 14.49 -15.19
CA LYS A 12 -4.22 13.89 -15.03
C LYS A 12 -4.21 12.74 -14.02
N LEU A 13 -3.17 11.90 -14.03
CA LEU A 13 -3.01 10.82 -13.07
C LEU A 13 -2.88 11.36 -11.63
N ASP A 14 -2.09 12.41 -11.41
CA ASP A 14 -2.00 13.10 -10.11
C ASP A 14 -3.32 13.72 -9.65
N GLU A 15 -4.07 14.33 -10.58
CA GLU A 15 -5.40 14.88 -10.32
C GLU A 15 -6.39 13.77 -9.92
N THR A 16 -6.38 12.64 -10.64
CA THR A 16 -7.19 11.44 -10.31
C THR A 16 -6.90 10.97 -8.88
N ILE A 17 -5.63 10.74 -8.54
CA ILE A 17 -5.23 10.29 -7.19
C ILE A 17 -5.69 11.30 -6.13
N SER A 18 -5.45 12.59 -6.38
CA SER A 18 -5.82 13.66 -5.44
C SER A 18 -7.33 13.72 -5.20
N ASN A 19 -8.14 13.54 -6.25
CA ASN A 19 -9.59 13.54 -6.14
C ASN A 19 -10.10 12.31 -5.38
N ILE A 20 -9.48 11.14 -5.59
CA ILE A 20 -9.84 9.92 -4.87
C ILE A 20 -9.52 10.05 -3.39
N TRP A 21 -8.33 10.54 -3.00
CA TRP A 21 -8.00 10.77 -1.59
C TRP A 21 -8.94 11.76 -0.92
N LYS A 22 -9.26 12.89 -1.58
CA LYS A 22 -10.28 13.84 -1.08
C LYS A 22 -11.63 13.18 -0.87
N LYS A 23 -12.03 12.28 -1.78
CA LYS A 23 -13.26 11.49 -1.63
C LYS A 23 -13.15 10.55 -0.43
N ILE A 24 -12.09 9.75 -0.33
CA ILE A 24 -11.83 8.83 0.79
C ILE A 24 -11.95 9.54 2.14
N PHE A 25 -11.33 10.71 2.29
CA PHE A 25 -11.39 11.47 3.55
C PHE A 25 -12.77 12.07 3.87
N SER A 26 -13.66 12.20 2.89
CA SER A 26 -15.01 12.72 3.08
C SER A 26 -16.09 11.63 3.20
N LEU A 27 -15.72 10.35 2.98
CA LEU A 27 -16.64 9.23 3.11
C LEU A 27 -16.91 8.89 4.58
N LYS A 28 -18.19 8.75 4.93
CA LYS A 28 -18.63 8.40 6.28
C LYS A 28 -18.18 6.99 6.66
N GLU A 29 -18.12 6.10 5.67
CA GLU A 29 -17.71 4.71 5.81
C GLU A 29 -16.25 4.60 6.28
N ALA A 30 -15.37 5.49 5.83
CA ALA A 30 -13.96 5.51 6.21
C ALA A 30 -13.66 6.39 7.43
N ALA A 31 -14.59 7.27 7.83
CA ALA A 31 -14.39 8.20 8.94
C ALA A 31 -14.03 7.48 10.25
N GLY A 32 -14.65 6.32 10.52
CA GLY A 32 -14.34 5.51 11.70
C GLY A 32 -12.88 5.05 11.74
N PHE A 33 -12.32 4.63 10.61
CA PHE A 33 -10.90 4.27 10.52
C PHE A 33 -10.01 5.47 10.85
N PHE A 34 -10.22 6.61 10.19
CA PHE A 34 -9.38 7.80 10.37
C PHE A 34 -9.48 8.39 11.79
N GLU A 35 -10.67 8.35 12.39
CA GLU A 35 -10.85 8.73 13.79
C GLU A 35 -10.05 7.83 14.74
N LYS A 36 -10.13 6.50 14.55
CA LYS A 36 -9.44 5.56 15.45
C LYS A 36 -7.94 5.55 15.25
N ILE A 37 -7.45 5.56 14.01
CA ILE A 37 -6.00 5.53 13.71
C ILE A 37 -5.29 6.80 14.19
N THR A 38 -6.00 7.91 14.40
CA THR A 38 -5.45 9.14 15.01
C THR A 38 -5.69 9.24 16.52
N GLY A 39 -6.30 8.21 17.11
CA GLY A 39 -6.54 8.07 18.55
C GLY A 39 -5.34 7.46 19.29
N LYS A 40 -5.60 6.95 20.50
CA LYS A 40 -4.56 6.44 21.42
C LYS A 40 -4.37 4.92 21.39
N ASP A 41 -5.32 4.19 20.82
CA ASP A 41 -5.33 2.72 20.90
C ASP A 41 -4.38 2.12 19.86
N LYS A 42 -3.25 1.56 20.30
CA LYS A 42 -2.25 0.96 19.42
C LYS A 42 -2.78 -0.28 18.67
N ARG A 43 -3.92 -0.86 19.05
CA ARG A 43 -4.50 -2.04 18.37
C ARG A 43 -4.96 -1.73 16.95
N ILE A 44 -5.52 -0.54 16.68
CA ILE A 44 -5.90 -0.17 15.30
C ILE A 44 -4.65 -0.01 14.42
N TYR A 45 -3.56 0.51 14.99
CA TYR A 45 -2.28 0.60 14.32
C TYR A 45 -1.70 -0.78 14.00
N ALA A 46 -1.66 -1.67 15.00
CA ALA A 46 -1.17 -3.03 14.79
C ALA A 46 -2.05 -3.83 13.80
N LEU A 47 -3.37 -3.63 13.82
CA LEU A 47 -4.28 -4.24 12.86
C LEU A 47 -4.00 -3.72 11.44
N TYR A 48 -3.79 -2.42 11.27
CA TYR A 48 -3.36 -1.82 10.00
C TYR A 48 -2.00 -2.38 9.55
N MET A 49 -0.99 -2.39 10.41
CA MET A 49 0.36 -2.89 10.09
C MET A 49 0.39 -4.39 9.78
N THR A 50 -0.54 -5.17 10.34
CA THR A 50 -0.76 -6.56 9.92
C THR A 50 -1.18 -6.62 8.45
N GLN A 51 -2.06 -5.70 8.00
CA GLN A 51 -2.45 -5.63 6.60
C GLN A 51 -1.31 -5.14 5.70
N VAL A 52 -0.49 -4.21 6.18
CA VAL A 52 0.74 -3.77 5.51
C VAL A 52 1.68 -4.95 5.28
N TYR A 53 1.95 -5.74 6.31
CA TYR A 53 2.78 -6.94 6.21
C TYR A 53 2.32 -7.83 5.05
N HIS A 54 1.01 -8.12 4.96
CA HIS A 54 0.48 -9.03 3.95
C HIS A 54 0.69 -8.52 2.53
N TYR A 55 0.33 -7.28 2.18
CA TYR A 55 0.54 -6.84 0.80
C TYR A 55 2.02 -6.62 0.48
N SER A 56 2.83 -6.13 1.44
CA SER A 56 4.26 -5.93 1.25
C SER A 56 4.99 -7.24 1.00
N TYR A 57 4.57 -8.33 1.65
CA TYR A 57 5.09 -9.67 1.40
C TYR A 57 4.96 -10.06 -0.09
N TYR A 58 3.91 -9.63 -0.77
CA TYR A 58 3.70 -9.97 -2.19
C TYR A 58 4.29 -8.94 -3.17
N THR A 59 4.62 -7.71 -2.76
CA THR A 59 5.10 -6.64 -3.64
C THR A 59 6.28 -7.07 -4.51
N ALA A 60 7.37 -7.54 -3.90
CA ALA A 60 8.57 -7.99 -4.63
C ALA A 60 8.26 -9.14 -5.61
N ARG A 61 7.41 -10.09 -5.20
CA ARG A 61 7.01 -11.25 -6.00
C ARG A 61 6.19 -10.84 -7.22
N HIS A 62 5.25 -9.92 -7.04
CA HIS A 62 4.42 -9.39 -8.14
C HIS A 62 5.25 -8.58 -9.14
N MET A 63 6.25 -7.81 -8.67
CA MET A 63 7.19 -7.12 -9.55
C MET A 63 8.04 -8.10 -10.36
N GLY A 64 8.62 -9.12 -9.72
CA GLY A 64 9.38 -10.16 -10.42
C GLY A 64 8.54 -10.89 -11.48
N LEU A 65 7.27 -11.16 -11.17
CA LEU A 65 6.32 -11.78 -12.09
C LEU A 65 6.01 -10.90 -13.30
N ALA A 66 5.82 -9.60 -13.10
CA ALA A 66 5.63 -8.64 -14.19
C ALA A 66 6.87 -8.51 -15.09
N GLY A 67 8.07 -8.58 -14.49
CA GLY A 67 9.33 -8.62 -15.23
C GLY A 67 9.49 -9.88 -16.06
N ALA A 68 9.09 -11.04 -15.52
CA ALA A 68 9.15 -12.35 -16.19
C ALA A 68 7.98 -12.64 -17.15
N ASN A 69 6.98 -11.78 -17.20
CA ASN A 69 5.77 -11.98 -17.99
C ASN A 69 6.09 -12.10 -19.50
N LEU A 70 5.62 -13.17 -20.15
CA LEU A 70 5.93 -13.46 -21.56
C LEU A 70 5.34 -12.44 -22.55
N PHE A 71 4.27 -11.74 -22.18
CA PHE A 71 3.69 -10.65 -22.97
C PHE A 71 4.49 -9.35 -22.85
N ASN A 72 5.31 -9.20 -21.80
CA ASN A 72 6.18 -8.05 -21.64
C ASN A 72 7.36 -8.12 -22.64
N LYS A 73 7.34 -7.25 -23.66
CA LYS A 73 8.44 -7.11 -24.62
C LYS A 73 9.31 -5.87 -24.36
N ASN A 74 9.00 -5.07 -23.35
CA ASN A 74 9.70 -3.82 -23.08
C ASN A 74 10.88 -4.08 -22.12
N VAL A 75 12.11 -4.03 -22.65
CA VAL A 75 13.33 -4.28 -21.87
C VAL A 75 13.51 -3.31 -20.70
N HIS A 76 13.06 -2.06 -20.82
CA HIS A 76 13.14 -1.09 -19.73
C HIS A 76 12.15 -1.43 -18.62
N PHE A 77 10.95 -1.93 -18.97
CA PHE A 77 10.01 -2.39 -17.97
C PHE A 77 10.49 -3.67 -17.29
N MET A 78 11.04 -4.63 -18.04
CA MET A 78 11.65 -5.83 -17.46
C MET A 78 12.76 -5.48 -16.46
N GLN A 79 13.70 -4.61 -16.86
CA GLN A 79 14.79 -4.17 -16.00
C GLN A 79 14.26 -3.48 -14.73
N TYR A 80 13.38 -2.49 -14.90
CA TYR A 80 12.73 -1.80 -13.77
C TYR A 80 12.04 -2.78 -12.83
N SER A 81 11.28 -3.74 -13.37
CA SER A 81 10.57 -4.74 -12.56
C SER A 81 11.50 -5.61 -11.72
N PHE A 82 12.64 -6.06 -12.26
CA PHE A 82 13.59 -6.87 -11.49
C PHE A 82 14.38 -6.05 -10.47
N GLU A 83 14.77 -4.82 -10.82
CA GLU A 83 15.44 -3.91 -9.89
C GLU A 83 14.51 -3.56 -8.72
N HIS A 84 13.27 -3.13 -9.01
CA HIS A 84 12.27 -2.81 -7.98
C HIS A 84 11.90 -4.03 -7.14
N ALA A 85 11.80 -5.22 -7.73
CA ALA A 85 11.59 -6.46 -6.98
C ALA A 85 12.73 -6.74 -5.99
N SER A 86 13.98 -6.50 -6.40
CA SER A 86 15.14 -6.66 -5.54
C SER A 86 15.15 -5.64 -4.40
N GLU A 87 14.77 -4.39 -4.68
CA GLU A 87 14.69 -3.33 -3.66
C GLU A 87 13.59 -3.64 -2.62
N GLU A 88 12.40 -4.09 -3.07
CA GLU A 88 11.25 -4.39 -2.20
C GLU A 88 11.37 -5.71 -1.40
N THR A 89 12.41 -6.52 -1.66
CA THR A 89 12.56 -7.83 -1.00
C THR A 89 12.81 -7.67 0.50
N GLY A 90 11.89 -8.20 1.32
CA GLY A 90 12.00 -8.15 2.77
C GLY A 90 11.40 -6.90 3.40
N HIS A 91 10.75 -6.02 2.63
CA HIS A 91 10.08 -4.83 3.16
C HIS A 91 8.97 -5.17 4.17
N GLU A 92 8.32 -6.32 4.04
CA GLU A 92 7.37 -6.84 5.03
C GLU A 92 7.99 -7.01 6.43
N LEU A 93 9.31 -7.23 6.52
CA LEU A 93 10.00 -7.39 7.79
C LEU A 93 10.02 -6.10 8.60
N MET A 94 9.90 -4.93 7.96
CA MET A 94 9.73 -3.66 8.66
C MET A 94 8.35 -3.58 9.33
N ALA A 95 7.30 -4.02 8.64
CA ALA A 95 5.97 -4.10 9.23
C ALA A 95 5.93 -5.11 10.39
N LEU A 96 6.57 -6.28 10.22
CA LEU A 96 6.72 -7.27 11.28
C LEU A 96 7.50 -6.71 12.47
N HIS A 97 8.59 -5.97 12.21
CA HIS A 97 9.36 -5.30 13.25
C HIS A 97 8.50 -4.31 14.03
N ASP A 98 7.74 -3.46 13.34
CA ASP A 98 6.87 -2.46 13.97
C ASP A 98 5.79 -3.12 14.83
N LEU A 99 5.19 -4.23 14.38
CA LEU A 99 4.24 -5.04 15.15
C LEU A 99 4.87 -5.55 16.46
N LYS A 100 6.07 -6.12 16.39
CA LYS A 100 6.79 -6.58 17.58
C LYS A 100 7.17 -5.40 18.50
N ALA A 101 7.58 -4.26 17.92
CA ALA A 101 7.99 -3.07 18.65
C ALA A 101 6.84 -2.38 19.39
N VAL A 102 5.59 -2.51 18.91
CA VAL A 102 4.38 -2.08 19.65
C VAL A 102 3.85 -3.16 20.61
N GLY A 103 4.54 -4.28 20.76
CA GLY A 103 4.25 -5.29 21.78
C GLY A 103 3.36 -6.45 21.32
N VAL A 104 3.15 -6.65 20.02
CA VAL A 104 2.45 -7.86 19.54
C VAL A 104 3.37 -9.08 19.71
N PRO A 105 2.94 -10.14 20.42
CA PRO A 105 3.80 -11.30 20.72
C PRO A 105 3.90 -12.28 19.54
N ILE A 106 4.45 -11.81 18.41
CA ILE A 106 4.72 -12.65 17.22
C ILE A 106 6.09 -13.31 17.39
N GLU A 107 6.13 -14.62 17.59
CA GLU A 107 7.38 -15.39 17.61
C GLU A 107 7.76 -15.75 16.18
N GLU A 108 6.85 -16.44 15.47
CA GLU A 108 7.01 -16.94 14.11
C GLU A 108 5.94 -16.33 13.20
N ALA A 109 6.34 -15.56 12.18
CA ALA A 109 5.40 -14.84 11.33
C ALA A 109 4.49 -15.80 10.53
N GLU A 110 4.99 -16.97 10.10
CA GLU A 110 4.15 -17.95 9.38
C GLU A 110 3.03 -18.56 10.24
N LYS A 111 3.16 -18.48 11.56
CA LYS A 111 2.25 -19.12 12.52
C LYS A 111 1.38 -18.13 13.27
N ASP A 112 1.97 -17.03 13.72
CA ASP A 112 1.34 -16.11 14.68
C ASP A 112 0.75 -14.86 14.02
N MET A 113 1.10 -14.57 12.76
CA MET A 113 0.57 -13.40 12.04
C MET A 113 -0.95 -13.56 11.82
N PRO A 114 -1.78 -12.60 12.25
CA PRO A 114 -3.21 -12.64 11.93
C PRO A 114 -3.42 -12.62 10.41
N PRO A 115 -4.54 -13.16 9.90
CA PRO A 115 -4.77 -13.27 8.46
C PRO A 115 -4.93 -11.91 7.78
N ALA A 116 -4.76 -11.90 6.46
CA ALA A 116 -5.18 -10.79 5.63
C ALA A 116 -6.71 -10.65 5.70
N LEU A 117 -7.21 -9.42 5.74
CA LEU A 117 -8.63 -9.14 5.58
C LEU A 117 -9.05 -9.36 4.12
N PRO A 118 -10.33 -9.69 3.84
CA PRO A 118 -10.80 -9.96 2.48
C PRO A 118 -10.46 -8.87 1.46
N GLY A 119 -10.59 -7.59 1.82
CA GLY A 119 -10.23 -6.47 0.96
C GLY A 119 -8.73 -6.42 0.63
N ASN A 120 -7.89 -6.87 1.55
CA ASN A 120 -6.45 -6.99 1.32
C ASN A 120 -6.13 -8.17 0.41
N GLU A 121 -6.77 -9.32 0.62
CA GLU A 121 -6.66 -10.48 -0.29
C GLU A 121 -7.08 -10.11 -1.72
N MET A 122 -8.15 -9.31 -1.87
CA MET A 122 -8.58 -8.79 -3.16
C MET A 122 -7.53 -7.87 -3.80
N LEU A 123 -6.91 -6.97 -3.04
CA LEU A 123 -5.84 -6.11 -3.53
C LEU A 123 -4.63 -6.94 -3.99
N ILE A 124 -4.19 -7.91 -3.17
CA ILE A 124 -3.09 -8.82 -3.47
C ILE A 124 -3.40 -9.61 -4.75
N ALA A 125 -4.58 -10.23 -4.84
CA ALA A 125 -4.99 -11.00 -6.01
C ALA A 125 -5.11 -10.13 -7.27
N TYR A 126 -5.61 -8.90 -7.13
CA TYR A 126 -5.71 -7.95 -8.23
C TYR A 126 -4.32 -7.61 -8.78
N VAL A 127 -3.38 -7.20 -7.92
CA VAL A 127 -2.01 -6.86 -8.37
C VAL A 127 -1.32 -8.07 -8.97
N LYS A 128 -1.50 -9.28 -8.43
CA LYS A 128 -1.01 -10.51 -9.05
C LYS A 128 -1.55 -10.69 -10.48
N TYR A 129 -2.87 -10.56 -10.64
CA TYR A 129 -3.52 -10.67 -11.94
C TYR A 129 -2.95 -9.64 -12.94
N LEU A 130 -2.70 -8.41 -12.49
CA LEU A 130 -2.07 -7.39 -13.33
C LEU A 130 -0.68 -7.83 -13.80
N SER A 131 0.16 -8.35 -12.89
CA SER A 131 1.50 -8.83 -13.19
C SER A 131 1.54 -9.96 -14.22
N GLU A 132 0.49 -10.79 -14.29
CA GLU A 132 0.36 -11.91 -15.24
C GLU A 132 -0.39 -11.55 -16.54
N SER A 133 -1.04 -10.38 -16.57
CA SER A 133 -1.91 -9.96 -17.69
C SER A 133 -1.12 -9.64 -18.97
N GLU A 134 -1.83 -9.43 -20.09
CA GLU A 134 -1.24 -9.03 -21.37
C GLU A 134 -0.51 -7.67 -21.32
N HIS A 135 -0.91 -6.79 -20.40
CA HIS A 135 -0.37 -5.44 -20.27
C HIS A 135 0.15 -5.19 -18.85
N PRO A 136 1.21 -5.89 -18.40
CA PRO A 136 1.63 -5.87 -17.00
C PRO A 136 2.07 -4.49 -16.53
N PHE A 137 2.53 -3.62 -17.43
CA PHE A 137 2.89 -2.23 -17.11
C PHE A 137 1.75 -1.42 -16.50
N ARG A 138 0.47 -1.81 -16.70
CA ARG A 138 -0.67 -1.12 -16.08
C ARG A 138 -0.60 -1.14 -14.55
N MET A 139 0.09 -2.12 -13.96
CA MET A 139 0.32 -2.19 -12.51
C MET A 139 1.06 -0.96 -11.96
N LEU A 140 1.80 -0.22 -12.81
CA LEU A 140 2.46 1.03 -12.43
C LEU A 140 1.46 2.07 -11.91
N GLY A 141 0.17 1.97 -12.25
CA GLY A 141 -0.87 2.80 -11.66
C GLY A 141 -1.05 2.57 -10.16
N TYR A 142 -0.86 1.33 -9.68
CA TYR A 142 -0.84 0.99 -8.26
C TYR A 142 0.47 1.46 -7.62
N SER A 143 1.61 1.13 -8.24
CA SER A 143 2.94 1.57 -7.78
C SER A 143 3.02 3.09 -7.61
N TYR A 144 2.42 3.86 -8.52
CA TYR A 144 2.54 5.31 -8.49
C TYR A 144 1.91 5.95 -7.25
N TRP A 145 0.73 5.49 -6.82
CA TRP A 145 0.10 6.07 -5.63
C TRP A 145 0.64 5.50 -4.32
N ILE A 146 1.07 4.22 -4.31
CA ILE A 146 1.56 3.57 -3.08
C ILE A 146 2.99 4.00 -2.72
N GLU A 147 3.79 4.43 -3.70
CA GLU A 147 5.14 5.00 -3.52
C GLU A 147 5.10 6.53 -3.33
N SER A 148 3.91 7.13 -3.27
CA SER A 148 3.73 8.56 -2.98
C SER A 148 2.50 8.87 -2.13
N PRO A 149 2.21 8.10 -1.06
CA PRO A 149 1.00 8.30 -0.25
C PRO A 149 1.17 9.51 0.68
N TYR A 150 2.40 9.84 1.05
CA TYR A 150 2.73 10.82 2.10
C TYR A 150 2.16 12.21 1.83
N LYS A 151 2.02 12.62 0.56
CA LYS A 151 1.38 13.89 0.21
C LYS A 151 -0.07 14.01 0.71
N TYR A 152 -0.72 12.88 1.02
CA TYR A 152 -2.09 12.83 1.54
C TYR A 152 -2.17 12.39 2.99
N VAL A 153 -1.29 11.51 3.45
CA VAL A 153 -1.43 10.85 4.77
C VAL A 153 -0.46 11.36 5.84
N LEU A 154 0.51 12.21 5.51
CA LEU A 154 1.53 12.68 6.45
C LEU A 154 0.94 13.27 7.74
N GLN A 155 -0.08 14.12 7.63
CA GLN A 155 -0.73 14.72 8.80
C GLN A 155 -1.40 13.68 9.71
N PHE A 156 -1.99 12.63 9.12
CA PHE A 156 -2.57 11.52 9.89
C PHE A 156 -1.49 10.73 10.61
N MET A 157 -0.36 10.47 9.94
CA MET A 157 0.77 9.76 10.55
C MET A 157 1.38 10.54 11.71
N GLU A 158 1.60 11.84 11.55
CA GLU A 158 2.12 12.69 12.64
C GLU A 158 1.15 12.74 13.83
N THR A 159 -0.17 12.78 13.54
CA THR A 159 -1.20 12.78 14.58
C THR A 159 -1.24 11.43 15.29
N MET A 160 -1.26 10.32 14.55
CA MET A 160 -1.19 8.96 15.07
C MET A 160 0.04 8.77 15.97
N GLN A 161 1.23 9.15 15.47
CA GLN A 161 2.47 9.03 16.22
C GLN A 161 2.39 9.76 17.56
N LYS A 162 1.90 11.01 17.56
CA LYS A 162 1.75 11.81 18.77
C LYS A 162 0.70 11.23 19.71
N SER A 163 -0.47 10.84 19.20
CA SER A 163 -1.59 10.35 20.01
C SER A 163 -1.32 9.00 20.66
N MET A 164 -0.60 8.10 19.96
CA MET A 164 -0.24 6.77 20.46
C MET A 164 1.14 6.74 21.15
N GLU A 165 1.83 7.87 21.20
CA GLU A 165 3.18 8.01 21.76
C GLU A 165 4.18 7.01 21.13
N LEU A 166 4.10 6.84 19.81
CA LEU A 166 4.97 5.93 19.07
C LEU A 166 6.37 6.53 18.90
N GLU A 167 7.38 5.76 19.29
CA GLU A 167 8.77 6.06 18.99
C GLU A 167 9.07 5.80 17.50
N SER A 168 10.10 6.43 16.93
CA SER A 168 10.47 6.19 15.53
C SER A 168 10.83 4.73 15.23
N LYS A 169 11.35 4.00 16.24
CA LYS A 169 11.63 2.56 16.15
C LYS A 169 10.36 1.69 16.07
N GLN A 170 9.18 2.25 16.28
CA GLN A 170 7.89 1.54 16.18
C GLN A 170 7.15 1.87 14.87
N MET A 171 7.77 2.68 14.00
CA MET A 171 7.23 3.15 12.72
C MET A 171 8.29 3.03 11.61
N THR A 172 9.13 2.00 11.67
CA THR A 172 10.26 1.81 10.75
C THR A 172 9.81 1.66 9.31
N PHE A 173 8.69 0.98 9.05
CA PHE A 173 8.13 0.83 7.71
C PHE A 173 7.90 2.21 7.08
N TYR A 174 7.25 3.10 7.82
CA TYR A 174 6.94 4.44 7.36
C TYR A 174 8.15 5.35 7.21
N TYR A 175 9.10 5.33 8.14
CA TYR A 175 10.26 6.20 8.05
C TYR A 175 11.23 5.79 6.94
N GLN A 176 11.36 4.49 6.69
CA GLN A 176 12.15 3.97 5.56
C GLN A 176 11.49 4.36 4.23
N HIS A 177 10.19 4.07 4.07
CA HIS A 177 9.46 4.48 2.87
C HIS A 177 9.44 6.02 2.73
N MET A 178 9.26 6.83 3.77
CA MET A 178 9.34 8.30 3.63
C MET A 178 10.68 8.80 3.04
N GLN A 179 11.81 8.14 3.37
CA GLN A 179 13.13 8.50 2.86
C GLN A 179 13.40 7.92 1.46
N ILE A 180 12.91 6.71 1.19
CA ILE A 180 13.16 5.96 -0.04
C ILE A 180 12.15 6.33 -1.14
N ASP A 181 10.91 6.65 -0.79
CA ASP A 181 9.78 6.87 -1.71
C ASP A 181 9.97 8.09 -2.62
N GLN A 182 10.78 9.09 -2.24
CA GLN A 182 11.12 10.18 -3.17
C GLN A 182 11.88 9.65 -4.40
N LYS A 183 12.72 8.63 -4.21
CA LYS A 183 13.42 7.94 -5.30
C LYS A 183 12.44 7.04 -6.06
N HIS A 184 11.69 6.19 -5.36
CA HIS A 184 10.77 5.24 -6.00
C HIS A 184 9.67 5.92 -6.81
N GLY A 185 9.01 6.96 -6.27
CA GLY A 185 8.02 7.74 -7.01
C GLY A 185 8.60 8.35 -8.29
N GLY A 186 9.84 8.86 -8.22
CA GLY A 186 10.58 9.33 -9.39
C GLY A 186 10.88 8.23 -10.41
N ASP A 187 11.22 7.02 -9.96
CA ASP A 187 11.50 5.88 -10.83
C ASP A 187 10.23 5.33 -11.50
N VAL A 188 9.09 5.30 -10.79
CA VAL A 188 7.77 5.00 -11.36
C VAL A 188 7.41 6.01 -12.46
N ILE A 189 7.63 7.31 -12.24
CA ILE A 189 7.40 8.34 -13.27
C ILE A 189 8.28 8.08 -14.49
N LYS A 190 9.58 7.85 -14.31
CA LYS A 190 10.51 7.60 -15.42
C LYS A 190 10.06 6.41 -16.26
N ILE A 191 9.66 5.30 -15.61
CA ILE A 191 9.23 4.11 -16.35
C ILE A 191 7.89 4.34 -17.04
N LEU A 192 6.90 4.99 -16.39
CA LEU A 192 5.62 5.38 -17.01
C LEU A 192 5.85 6.19 -18.30
N MET A 193 6.72 7.20 -18.23
CA MET A 193 7.07 8.02 -19.39
C MET A 193 7.75 7.22 -20.50
N LYS A 194 8.44 6.12 -20.18
CA LYS A 194 9.09 5.22 -21.15
C LYS A 194 8.10 4.24 -21.79
N VAL A 195 7.19 3.66 -21.01
CA VAL A 195 6.32 2.56 -21.45
C VAL A 195 4.98 3.03 -22.03
N CYS A 196 4.42 4.14 -21.54
CA CYS A 196 3.14 4.68 -21.98
C CYS A 196 3.33 5.66 -23.14
N ASN A 197 2.98 5.22 -24.34
CA ASN A 197 3.20 5.92 -25.61
C ASN A 197 1.92 6.29 -26.35
N THR A 198 0.76 5.81 -25.87
CA THR A 198 -0.58 6.17 -26.39
C THR A 198 -1.53 6.56 -25.25
N PRO A 199 -2.60 7.34 -25.53
CA PRO A 199 -3.61 7.68 -24.53
C PRO A 199 -4.29 6.47 -23.89
N GLU A 200 -4.47 5.38 -24.65
CA GLU A 200 -5.06 4.13 -24.17
C GLU A 200 -4.21 3.47 -23.09
N GLN A 201 -2.88 3.49 -23.25
CA GLN A 201 -1.95 2.96 -22.24
C GLN A 201 -2.00 3.78 -20.95
N TRP A 202 -2.12 5.11 -21.06
CA TRP A 202 -2.33 5.98 -19.89
C TRP A 202 -3.70 5.76 -19.23
N ASN A 203 -4.75 5.48 -20.02
CA ASN A 203 -6.07 5.08 -19.49
C ASN A 203 -5.98 3.77 -18.69
N MET A 204 -5.24 2.76 -19.17
CA MET A 204 -5.05 1.50 -18.45
C MET A 204 -4.37 1.70 -17.09
N VAL A 205 -3.37 2.58 -17.03
CA VAL A 205 -2.70 2.96 -15.77
C VAL A 205 -3.68 3.65 -14.82
N ARG A 206 -4.46 4.63 -15.32
CA ARG A 206 -5.49 5.31 -14.49
C ARG A 206 -6.57 4.38 -13.97
N GLU A 207 -7.06 3.45 -14.79
CA GLU A 207 -8.04 2.45 -14.37
C GLU A 207 -7.50 1.62 -13.20
N VAL A 208 -6.23 1.20 -13.27
CA VAL A 208 -5.59 0.47 -12.17
C VAL A 208 -5.47 1.34 -10.92
N THR A 209 -5.09 2.61 -11.06
CA THR A 209 -5.03 3.56 -9.95
C THR A 209 -6.39 3.70 -9.26
N GLU A 210 -7.46 3.90 -10.03
CA GLU A 210 -8.84 4.01 -9.52
C GLU A 210 -9.28 2.75 -8.79
N ASN A 211 -9.11 1.58 -9.41
CA ASN A 211 -9.52 0.29 -8.85
C ASN A 211 -8.73 -0.04 -7.56
N SER A 212 -7.41 0.14 -7.58
CA SER A 212 -6.57 -0.21 -6.42
C SER A 212 -6.75 0.75 -5.24
N LEU A 213 -6.99 2.04 -5.47
CA LEU A 213 -7.36 2.98 -4.41
C LEU A 213 -8.76 2.68 -3.84
N GLN A 214 -9.71 2.26 -4.68
CA GLN A 214 -11.02 1.83 -4.20
C GLN A 214 -10.92 0.56 -3.34
N MET A 215 -10.04 -0.39 -3.69
CA MET A 215 -9.72 -1.55 -2.85
C MET A 215 -9.08 -1.13 -1.53
N MET A 216 -8.16 -0.16 -1.54
CA MET A 216 -7.56 0.38 -0.32
C MET A 216 -8.60 1.04 0.60
N LEU A 217 -9.56 1.76 0.03
CA LEU A 217 -10.70 2.30 0.77
C LEU A 217 -11.52 1.19 1.44
N ASN A 218 -11.85 0.13 0.71
CA ASN A 218 -12.58 -1.01 1.28
C ASN A 218 -11.79 -1.64 2.44
N LEU A 219 -10.46 -1.75 2.29
CA LEU A 219 -9.59 -2.24 3.35
C LEU A 219 -9.64 -1.34 4.60
N PHE A 220 -9.65 -0.01 4.47
CA PHE A 220 -9.81 0.88 5.64
C PHE A 220 -11.13 0.64 6.38
N VAL A 221 -12.23 0.43 5.64
CA VAL A 221 -13.54 0.14 6.23
C VAL A 221 -13.52 -1.20 6.97
N GLU A 222 -12.92 -2.23 6.37
CA GLU A 222 -12.80 -3.56 6.98
C GLU A 222 -11.91 -3.55 8.22
N ILE A 223 -10.79 -2.82 8.19
CA ILE A 223 -9.89 -2.63 9.33
C ILE A 223 -10.66 -2.03 10.51
N PHE A 224 -11.47 -1.00 10.27
CA PHE A 224 -12.29 -0.39 11.32
C PHE A 224 -13.36 -1.35 11.86
N ALA A 225 -14.06 -2.07 10.98
CA ALA A 225 -15.05 -3.05 11.39
C ALA A 225 -14.45 -4.19 12.21
N GLU A 226 -13.25 -4.65 11.85
CA GLU A 226 -12.53 -5.69 12.60
C GLU A 226 -11.98 -5.16 13.92
N TYR A 227 -11.50 -3.92 13.96
CA TYR A 227 -11.14 -3.25 15.20
C TYR A 227 -12.32 -3.15 16.17
N ASP A 228 -13.52 -2.80 15.69
CA ASP A 228 -14.72 -2.75 16.53
C ASP A 228 -15.05 -4.12 17.16
N LYS A 229 -14.92 -5.21 16.40
CA LYS A 229 -15.03 -6.57 16.95
C LYS A 229 -13.92 -6.86 17.95
N LEU A 230 -12.68 -6.46 17.66
CA LEU A 230 -11.53 -6.69 18.51
C LEU A 230 -11.72 -6.04 19.89
N VAL A 231 -12.14 -4.78 19.94
CA VAL A 231 -12.37 -4.07 21.21
C VAL A 231 -13.53 -4.64 22.02
N LYS A 232 -14.49 -5.30 21.35
CA LYS A 232 -15.60 -6.03 21.98
C LYS A 232 -15.23 -7.46 22.42
N GLY A 233 -14.03 -7.94 22.08
CA GLY A 233 -13.60 -9.31 22.35
C GLY A 233 -14.21 -10.36 21.41
N GLU A 234 -14.75 -9.93 20.27
CA GLU A 234 -15.43 -10.78 19.28
C GLU A 234 -14.48 -11.23 18.14
N SER A 235 -13.35 -10.54 17.96
CA SER A 235 -12.36 -10.93 16.96
C SER A 235 -11.49 -12.08 17.46
N LYS A 236 -11.70 -13.28 16.90
CA LYS A 236 -10.87 -14.46 17.17
C LYS A 236 -9.54 -14.40 16.44
N ASN A 237 -9.56 -14.01 15.17
CA ASN A 237 -8.39 -14.04 14.29
C ASN A 237 -7.35 -12.98 14.66
N PHE A 238 -7.77 -11.87 15.29
CA PHE A 238 -6.89 -10.78 15.70
C PHE A 238 -6.74 -10.69 17.23
N ALA A 239 -7.17 -11.70 17.98
CA ALA A 239 -7.13 -11.71 19.44
C ALA A 239 -5.72 -11.49 20.01
N ILE A 240 -4.68 -11.88 19.27
CA ILE A 240 -3.28 -11.66 19.64
C ILE A 240 -2.94 -10.17 19.86
N LEU A 241 -3.66 -9.26 19.19
CA LEU A 241 -3.46 -7.81 19.30
C LEU A 241 -3.94 -7.25 20.65
N ASN A 242 -4.77 -7.98 21.41
CA ASN A 242 -5.19 -7.56 22.76
C ASN A 242 -4.04 -7.60 23.79
N ASN A 243 -2.89 -8.18 23.43
CA ASN A 243 -1.72 -8.22 24.31
C ASN A 243 -0.85 -6.95 24.25
N ILE A 244 -1.23 -5.97 23.42
CA ILE A 244 -0.52 -4.70 23.35
C ILE A 244 -0.75 -3.91 24.66
N SER A 245 0.33 -3.61 25.36
CA SER A 245 0.30 -2.76 26.56
C SER A 245 0.03 -1.30 26.18
N TYR A 246 -0.83 -0.63 26.95
CA TYR A 246 -1.14 0.80 26.80
C TYR A 246 0.07 1.66 27.14
#